data_AF-A0A3A8IJA6-F1
#
_entry.id   AF-A0A3A8IJA6-F1
#
_cell.length_a   1.000
_cell.length_b   1.000
_cell.length_c   1.000
_cell.angle_alpha   90.00
_cell.angle_beta   90.00
_cell.angle_gamma   90.00
#
_symmetry.space_group_name_H-M   'P 1'
#
loop_
_entity.id
_entity.type
_entity.pdbx_description
1 polymer ?
#
loop_
_entity_poly.entity_id
_entity_poly.type
_entity_poly.pdbx_seq_one_letter_code
_entity_poly.pdbx_strand_id
1 'polypeptide(L)'
;MKRMTWALVFALPMMAIAQPGPRAPGARDADRMARAEQRQRLRQVLELADTLELDSAQALKMDETLRRFEDRRRPLREQVRDSARILHLASRGDSAALGQVDAAAQKVFDARAQIAALDRELYQALARDLTPEKRARLAVVMARSEGMKGLKTKRPKESRGD
;
A
#
# COMPACT_ATOMS: atom_id res chain seq x y z
N MET A 1 -46.97 -64.96 18.92
CA MET A 1 -45.60 -64.45 19.09
C MET A 1 -45.18 -63.65 17.86
N LYS A 2 -45.15 -62.31 17.94
CA LYS A 2 -44.23 -61.41 17.22
C LYS A 2 -44.56 -59.97 17.63
N ARG A 3 -43.56 -59.30 18.21
CA ARG A 3 -43.63 -57.94 18.76
C ARG A 3 -43.53 -56.96 17.60
N MET A 4 -44.40 -55.96 17.53
CA MET A 4 -44.31 -54.88 16.54
C MET A 4 -44.37 -53.54 17.26
N THR A 5 -43.19 -53.12 17.73
CA THR A 5 -42.89 -51.77 18.21
C THR A 5 -42.77 -50.83 17.03
N TRP A 6 -43.64 -49.83 16.91
CA TRP A 6 -43.44 -48.68 16.02
C TRP A 6 -42.88 -47.52 16.84
N ALA A 7 -41.65 -47.15 16.52
CA ALA A 7 -40.91 -46.07 17.15
C ALA A 7 -41.40 -44.70 16.64
N LEU A 8 -41.57 -43.79 17.59
CA LEU A 8 -41.70 -42.34 17.39
C LEU A 8 -40.55 -41.82 16.52
N VAL A 9 -40.86 -41.12 15.43
CA VAL A 9 -39.90 -40.25 14.74
C VAL A 9 -40.26 -38.80 15.05
N PHE A 10 -39.44 -38.19 15.89
CA PHE A 10 -39.47 -36.76 16.21
C PHE A 10 -39.10 -35.95 14.95
N ALA A 11 -40.04 -35.18 14.43
CA ALA A 11 -39.79 -34.14 13.44
C ALA A 11 -39.16 -32.91 14.15
N LEU A 12 -37.85 -32.78 14.09
CA LEU A 12 -37.13 -31.57 14.49
C LEU A 12 -37.01 -30.63 13.27
N PRO A 13 -37.44 -29.36 13.38
CA PRO A 13 -37.29 -28.39 12.31
C PRO A 13 -35.82 -27.93 12.27
N MET A 14 -35.15 -28.18 11.15
CA MET A 14 -33.84 -27.60 10.84
C MET A 14 -34.00 -26.07 10.75
N MET A 15 -33.60 -25.37 11.81
CA MET A 15 -33.33 -23.93 11.77
C MET A 15 -32.23 -23.68 10.74
N ALA A 16 -32.61 -23.09 9.62
CA ALA A 16 -31.70 -22.57 8.61
C ALA A 16 -30.89 -21.41 9.22
N ILE A 17 -29.69 -21.72 9.71
CA ILE A 17 -28.69 -20.71 10.07
C ILE A 17 -28.29 -20.02 8.76
N ALA A 18 -28.69 -18.76 8.61
CA ALA A 18 -28.28 -17.88 7.53
C ALA A 18 -26.74 -17.80 7.49
N GLN A 19 -26.13 -18.61 6.63
CA GLN A 19 -24.71 -18.46 6.29
C GLN A 19 -24.53 -17.11 5.59
N PRO A 20 -23.67 -16.21 6.10
CA PRO A 20 -23.29 -15.03 5.35
C PRO A 20 -22.59 -15.49 4.07
N GLY A 21 -23.22 -15.22 2.92
CA GLY A 21 -22.74 -15.65 1.62
C GLY A 21 -21.28 -15.25 1.35
N PRO A 22 -20.57 -15.98 0.48
CA PRO A 22 -19.17 -15.74 0.17
C PRO A 22 -18.98 -14.33 -0.39
N ARG A 23 -18.38 -13.45 0.42
CA ARG A 23 -18.01 -12.08 0.02
C ARG A 23 -16.92 -12.13 -1.04
N ALA A 24 -17.13 -11.40 -2.15
CA ALA A 24 -16.22 -11.35 -3.29
C ALA A 24 -14.77 -11.00 -2.89
N PRO A 25 -13.76 -11.69 -3.43
CA PRO A 25 -12.35 -11.41 -3.20
C PRO A 25 -11.95 -10.12 -3.92
N GLY A 26 -11.99 -8.99 -3.22
CA GLY A 26 -11.51 -7.70 -3.76
C GLY A 26 -11.87 -6.50 -2.89
N ALA A 27 -13.07 -6.47 -2.32
CA ALA A 27 -13.50 -5.35 -1.47
C ALA A 27 -12.71 -5.27 -0.14
N ARG A 28 -12.20 -6.41 0.37
CA ARG A 28 -11.33 -6.44 1.56
C ARG A 28 -9.93 -5.86 1.32
N ASP A 29 -9.47 -5.76 0.07
CA ASP A 29 -8.09 -5.35 -0.21
C ASP A 29 -7.93 -3.83 -0.24
N ALA A 30 -8.90 -3.09 -0.80
CA ALA A 30 -8.86 -1.63 -0.82
C ALA A 30 -8.84 -1.02 0.59
N ASP A 31 -9.76 -1.44 1.46
CA ASP A 31 -9.82 -0.97 2.85
C ASP A 31 -8.57 -1.34 3.65
N ARG A 32 -7.98 -2.52 3.39
CA ARG A 32 -6.72 -2.94 4.04
C ARG A 32 -5.55 -2.07 3.58
N MET A 33 -5.46 -1.78 2.29
CA MET A 33 -4.42 -0.90 1.74
C MET A 33 -4.57 0.52 2.31
N ALA A 34 -5.77 1.09 2.31
CA ALA A 34 -6.02 2.42 2.88
C ALA A 34 -5.64 2.50 4.36
N ARG A 35 -5.96 1.48 5.16
CA ARG A 35 -5.55 1.41 6.58
C ARG A 35 -4.04 1.24 6.73
N ALA A 36 -3.38 0.50 5.84
CA ALA A 36 -1.93 0.34 5.86
C ALA A 36 -1.23 1.67 5.52
N GLU A 37 -1.72 2.38 4.51
CA GLU A 37 -1.25 3.71 4.13
C GLU A 37 -1.41 4.71 5.29
N GLN A 38 -2.58 4.75 5.93
CA GLN A 38 -2.81 5.62 7.08
C GLN A 38 -1.84 5.33 8.24
N ARG A 39 -1.59 4.05 8.55
CA ARG A 39 -0.63 3.66 9.59
C ARG A 39 0.80 4.05 9.21
N GLN A 40 1.16 3.92 7.93
CA GLN A 40 2.47 4.31 7.45
C GLN A 40 2.65 5.82 7.53
N ARG A 41 1.65 6.61 7.13
CA ARG A 41 1.70 8.08 7.25
C ARG A 41 1.86 8.50 8.70
N LEU A 42 1.05 7.94 9.61
CA LEU A 42 1.15 8.27 11.03
C LEU A 42 2.55 7.97 11.58
N ARG A 43 3.13 6.82 11.23
CA ARG A 43 4.52 6.49 11.61
C ARG A 43 5.52 7.50 11.04
N GLN A 44 5.36 7.88 9.78
CA GLN A 44 6.23 8.86 9.14
C GLN A 44 6.14 10.24 9.80
N VAL A 45 4.93 10.69 10.15
CA VAL A 45 4.73 11.94 10.88
C VAL A 45 5.39 11.89 12.24
N LEU A 46 5.22 10.78 12.98
CA LEU A 46 5.84 10.61 14.30
C LEU A 46 7.38 10.57 14.21
N GLU A 47 7.94 9.86 13.23
CA GLU A 47 9.38 9.81 12.99
C GLU A 47 9.94 11.19 12.63
N LEU A 48 9.24 11.95 11.78
CA LEU A 48 9.63 13.32 11.41
C LEU A 48 9.46 14.30 12.58
N ALA A 49 8.40 14.19 13.36
CA ALA A 49 8.17 15.04 14.52
C ALA A 49 9.24 14.84 15.58
N ASP A 50 9.64 13.59 15.83
CA ASP A 50 10.73 13.26 16.74
C ASP A 50 12.08 13.76 16.20
N THR A 51 12.43 13.43 14.96
CA THR A 51 13.72 13.79 14.36
C THR A 51 13.92 15.31 14.23
N LEU A 52 12.84 16.04 13.94
CA LEU A 52 12.86 17.48 13.74
C LEU A 52 12.46 18.25 15.01
N GLU A 53 12.21 17.56 16.12
CA GLU A 53 11.78 18.13 17.40
C GLU A 53 10.63 19.13 17.20
N LEU A 54 9.57 18.69 16.51
CA LEU A 54 8.44 19.54 16.17
C LEU A 54 7.47 19.64 17.35
N ASP A 55 6.90 20.82 17.53
CA ASP A 55 5.73 20.96 18.40
C ASP A 55 4.47 20.35 17.77
N SER A 56 3.41 20.23 18.57
CA SER A 56 2.14 19.64 18.13
C SER A 56 1.49 20.37 16.94
N ALA A 57 1.62 21.70 16.86
CA ALA A 57 1.03 22.48 15.78
C ALA A 57 1.81 22.27 14.46
N GLN A 58 3.14 22.24 14.53
CA GLN A 58 4.03 21.94 13.42
C GLN A 58 3.82 20.50 12.91
N ALA A 59 3.67 19.53 13.81
CA ALA A 59 3.41 18.14 13.45
C ALA A 59 2.05 17.95 12.76
N LEU A 60 1.00 18.66 13.19
CA LEU A 60 -0.31 18.64 12.54
C LEU A 60 -0.25 19.21 11.11
N LYS A 61 0.44 20.35 10.93
CA LYS A 61 0.64 20.95 9.60
C LYS A 61 1.44 20.03 8.66
N MET A 62 2.42 19.33 9.22
CA MET A 62 3.21 18.31 8.51
C MET A 62 2.33 17.16 8.03
N ASP A 63 1.48 16.58 8.88
CA ASP A 63 0.55 15.49 8.48
C ASP A 63 -0.39 15.93 7.35
N GLU A 64 -0.95 17.14 7.45
CA GLU A 64 -1.83 17.66 6.41
C GLU A 64 -1.09 17.82 5.08
N THR A 65 0.14 18.34 5.12
CA THR A 65 0.97 18.49 3.92
C THR A 65 1.30 17.13 3.32
N LEU A 66 1.77 16.17 4.12
CA LEU A 66 2.05 14.81 3.68
C LEU A 66 0.83 14.16 3.04
N ARG A 67 -0.35 14.31 3.65
CA ARG A 67 -1.62 13.76 3.12
C ARG A 67 -1.95 14.30 1.74
N ARG A 68 -1.86 15.63 1.52
CA ARG A 68 -2.14 16.25 0.21
C ARG A 68 -1.21 15.70 -0.87
N PHE A 69 0.06 15.48 -0.55
CA PHE A 69 1.01 14.90 -1.49
C PHE A 69 0.79 13.40 -1.71
N GLU A 70 0.41 12.63 -0.68
CA GLU A 70 0.01 11.22 -0.84
C GLU A 70 -1.17 11.06 -1.79
N ASP A 71 -2.20 11.91 -1.65
CA ASP A 71 -3.37 11.90 -2.53
C ASP A 71 -2.99 12.15 -4.00
N ARG A 72 -2.03 13.06 -4.25
CA ARG A 72 -1.47 13.30 -5.60
C ARG A 72 -0.61 12.14 -6.11
N ARG A 73 0.08 11.42 -5.23
CA ARG A 73 0.98 10.31 -5.59
C ARG A 73 0.24 9.00 -5.84
N ARG A 74 -0.93 8.80 -5.23
CA ARG A 74 -1.73 7.58 -5.35
C ARG A 74 -2.04 7.19 -6.81
N PRO A 75 -2.63 8.05 -7.66
CA PRO A 75 -2.93 7.68 -9.04
C PRO A 75 -1.68 7.32 -9.85
N LEU A 76 -0.54 7.98 -9.59
CA LEU A 76 0.73 7.67 -10.25
C LEU A 76 1.27 6.29 -9.83
N ARG A 77 1.12 5.93 -8.55
CA ARG A 77 1.51 4.59 -8.06
C ARG A 77 0.63 3.50 -8.63
N GLU A 78 -0.67 3.76 -8.77
CA GLU A 78 -1.60 2.84 -9.44
C GLU A 78 -1.20 2.65 -10.90
N GLN A 79 -0.92 3.74 -11.63
CA GLN A 79 -0.44 3.68 -13.01
C GLN A 79 0.86 2.86 -13.15
N VAL A 80 1.82 3.04 -12.24
CA VAL A 80 3.05 2.24 -12.20
C VAL A 80 2.73 0.77 -11.94
N ARG A 81 1.82 0.47 -10.98
CA ARG A 81 1.46 -0.91 -10.64
C ARG A 81 0.78 -1.62 -11.80
N ASP A 82 -0.14 -0.95 -12.48
CA ASP A 82 -0.89 -1.54 -13.59
C ASP A 82 0.01 -1.74 -14.81
N SER A 83 0.88 -0.78 -15.11
CA SER A 83 1.87 -0.92 -16.18
C SER A 83 2.89 -2.02 -15.87
N ALA A 84 3.34 -2.13 -14.62
CA ALA A 84 4.23 -3.21 -14.19
C ALA A 84 3.56 -4.60 -14.29
N ARG A 85 2.24 -4.70 -14.06
CA ARG A 85 1.50 -5.95 -14.28
C ARG A 85 1.53 -6.36 -15.75
N ILE A 86 1.32 -5.41 -16.67
CA ILE A 86 1.40 -5.68 -18.12
C ILE A 86 2.80 -6.16 -18.50
N LEU A 87 3.85 -5.46 -18.05
CA LEU A 87 5.24 -5.85 -18.31
C LEU A 87 5.56 -7.24 -17.76
N HIS A 88 5.06 -7.57 -16.57
CA HIS A 88 5.24 -8.88 -15.95
C HIS A 88 4.52 -9.99 -16.72
N LEU A 89 3.31 -9.74 -17.24
CA LEU A 89 2.60 -10.69 -18.09
C LEU A 89 3.32 -10.88 -19.44
N ALA A 90 3.75 -9.79 -20.06
CA ALA A 90 4.53 -9.84 -21.31
C ALA A 90 5.85 -10.60 -21.13
N SER A 91 6.55 -10.42 -20.00
CA SER A 91 7.77 -11.19 -19.69
C SER A 91 7.54 -12.70 -19.52
N ARG A 92 6.28 -13.12 -19.31
CA ARG A 92 5.87 -14.52 -19.24
C ARG A 92 5.37 -15.06 -20.59
N GLY A 93 5.40 -14.25 -21.65
CA GLY A 93 4.97 -14.64 -22.99
C GLY A 93 3.47 -14.47 -23.26
N ASP A 94 2.75 -13.69 -22.45
CA ASP A 94 1.33 -13.40 -22.72
C ASP A 94 1.18 -12.57 -24.00
N SER A 95 0.63 -13.21 -25.04
CA SER A 95 0.42 -12.60 -26.37
C SER A 95 -0.41 -11.32 -26.35
N ALA A 96 -1.38 -11.20 -25.43
CA ALA A 96 -2.21 -9.99 -25.32
C ALA A 96 -1.46 -8.81 -24.68
N ALA A 97 -0.42 -9.09 -23.89
CA ALA A 97 0.42 -8.10 -23.24
C ALA A 97 1.62 -7.68 -24.10
N LEU A 98 2.10 -8.53 -25.02
CA LEU A 98 3.28 -8.25 -25.85
C LEU A 98 3.15 -6.96 -26.68
N GLY A 99 1.97 -6.70 -27.25
CA GLY A 99 1.73 -5.47 -28.02
C GLY A 99 1.68 -4.18 -27.18
N GLN A 100 1.73 -4.29 -25.85
CA GLN A 100 1.61 -3.16 -24.91
C GLN A 100 2.92 -2.85 -24.17
N VAL A 101 4.00 -3.58 -24.43
CA VAL A 101 5.25 -3.51 -23.68
C VAL A 101 5.84 -2.09 -23.70
N ASP A 102 6.06 -1.53 -24.88
CA ASP A 102 6.71 -0.21 -25.01
C ASP A 102 5.87 0.89 -24.37
N ALA A 103 4.55 0.87 -24.60
CA ALA A 103 3.63 1.82 -23.99
C ALA A 103 3.57 1.69 -22.46
N ALA A 104 3.60 0.47 -21.92
CA ALA A 104 3.64 0.23 -20.48
C ALA A 104 4.99 0.66 -19.88
N ALA A 105 6.11 0.42 -20.55
CA ALA A 105 7.42 0.88 -20.12
C ALA A 105 7.48 2.41 -20.04
N GLN A 106 7.02 3.10 -21.08
CA GLN A 106 6.99 4.56 -21.12
C GLN A 106 6.16 5.14 -19.97
N LYS A 107 4.96 4.59 -19.73
CA LYS A 107 4.09 4.99 -18.60
C LYS A 107 4.78 4.86 -17.24
N VAL A 108 5.57 3.79 -17.04
CA VAL A 108 6.33 3.63 -15.77
C VAL A 108 7.39 4.71 -15.63
N PHE A 109 8.14 5.02 -16.69
CA PHE A 109 9.17 6.05 -16.63
C PHE A 109 8.57 7.44 -16.36
N ASP A 110 7.51 7.80 -17.07
CA ASP A 110 6.85 9.09 -16.91
C ASP A 110 6.26 9.24 -15.51
N ALA A 111 5.56 8.21 -15.01
CA ALA A 111 4.98 8.25 -13.68
C ALA A 111 6.07 8.35 -12.59
N ARG A 112 7.22 7.66 -12.75
CA ARG A 112 8.35 7.80 -11.82
C ARG A 112 8.96 9.19 -11.85
N ALA A 113 9.09 9.80 -13.03
CA ALA A 113 9.58 11.18 -13.15
C ALA A 113 8.65 12.17 -12.45
N GLN A 114 7.33 12.01 -12.61
CA GLN A 114 6.33 12.82 -11.91
C GLN A 114 6.36 12.62 -10.40
N ILE A 115 6.52 11.38 -9.92
CA ILE A 115 6.67 11.07 -8.50
C ILE A 115 7.92 11.76 -7.92
N ALA A 116 9.05 11.75 -8.64
CA ALA A 116 10.27 12.41 -8.21
C ALA A 116 10.17 13.94 -8.23
N ALA A 117 9.37 14.52 -9.13
CA ALA A 117 9.03 15.95 -9.09
C ALA A 117 8.20 16.29 -7.84
N LEU A 118 7.21 15.45 -7.52
CA LEU A 118 6.40 15.59 -6.30
C LEU A 118 7.22 15.48 -5.01
N ASP A 119 8.27 14.65 -4.98
CA ASP A 119 9.17 14.56 -3.82
C ASP A 119 9.93 15.87 -3.58
N ARG A 120 10.39 16.54 -4.65
CA ARG A 120 11.06 17.83 -4.55
C ARG A 120 10.10 18.92 -4.06
N GLU A 121 8.89 18.95 -4.62
CA GLU A 121 7.83 19.87 -4.17
C GLU A 121 7.48 19.63 -2.69
N LEU A 122 7.38 18.36 -2.27
CA LEU A 122 7.11 18.00 -0.89
C LEU A 122 8.21 18.51 0.03
N TYR A 123 9.48 18.26 -0.30
CA TYR A 123 10.60 18.79 0.49
C TYR A 123 10.50 20.31 0.65
N GLN A 124 10.25 21.04 -0.43
CA GLN A 124 10.13 22.49 -0.39
C GLN A 124 8.94 22.94 0.49
N ALA A 125 7.80 22.26 0.39
CA ALA A 125 6.61 22.56 1.17
C ALA A 125 6.86 22.35 2.67
N LEU A 126 7.52 21.25 3.04
CA LEU A 126 7.85 20.94 4.43
C LEU A 126 8.97 21.83 4.98
N ALA A 127 9.94 22.20 4.15
CA ALA A 127 11.11 22.98 4.55
C ALA A 127 10.82 24.47 4.76
N ARG A 128 9.71 25.00 4.22
CA ARG A 128 9.42 26.44 4.17
C ARG A 128 9.48 27.13 5.54
N ASP A 129 8.93 26.49 6.56
CA ASP A 129 8.79 27.07 7.90
C ASP A 129 9.78 26.48 8.92
N LEU A 130 10.76 25.70 8.45
CA LEU A 130 11.79 25.08 9.29
C LEU A 130 13.05 25.94 9.36
N THR A 131 13.72 25.90 10.51
CA THR A 131 15.06 26.48 10.66
C THR A 131 16.05 25.78 9.72
N PRO A 132 17.17 26.41 9.33
CA PRO A 132 18.17 25.80 8.46
C PRO A 132 18.67 24.44 8.96
N GLU A 133 18.86 24.30 10.28
CA GLU A 133 19.26 23.04 10.90
C GLU A 133 18.18 21.94 10.73
N LYS A 134 16.92 22.24 11.04
CA LYS A 134 15.80 21.29 10.87
C LYS A 134 15.60 20.94 9.38
N ARG A 135 15.83 21.87 8.46
CA ARG A 135 15.80 21.60 7.02
C ARG A 135 16.88 20.60 6.58
N ALA A 136 18.07 20.68 7.16
CA ALA A 136 19.15 19.72 6.88
C ALA A 136 18.79 18.32 7.40
N ARG A 137 18.29 18.23 8.64
CA ARG A 137 17.79 16.96 9.21
C ARG A 137 16.68 16.36 8.34
N LEU A 138 15.72 17.18 7.87
CA LEU A 138 14.66 16.75 6.96
C LEU A 138 15.22 16.15 5.67
N ALA A 139 16.20 16.80 5.04
CA ALA A 139 16.82 16.30 3.81
C ALA A 139 17.48 14.91 4.00
N VAL A 140 18.16 14.70 5.14
CA VAL A 140 18.78 13.41 5.49
C VAL A 140 17.72 12.31 5.64
N VAL A 141 16.61 12.59 6.35
CA VAL A 141 15.52 11.63 6.53
C VAL A 141 14.87 11.28 5.18
N MET A 142 14.59 12.28 4.34
CA MET A 142 13.98 12.06 3.03
C MET A 142 14.87 11.20 2.12
N ALA A 143 16.17 11.50 2.04
CA ALA A 143 17.13 10.72 1.25
C ALA A 143 17.21 9.25 1.68
N ARG A 144 17.16 8.98 3.00
CA ARG A 144 17.13 7.61 3.54
C ARG A 144 15.86 6.87 3.11
N SER A 145 14.72 7.54 3.13
CA SER A 145 13.41 6.94 2.83
C SER A 145 13.23 6.57 1.35
N GLU A 146 13.87 7.31 0.44
CA GLU A 146 13.85 7.05 -1.00
C GLU A 146 14.74 5.85 -1.38
N GLY A 147 15.94 5.75 -0.80
CA GLY A 147 16.88 4.66 -1.08
C GLY A 147 16.48 3.29 -0.48
N MET A 148 15.82 3.28 0.69
CA MET A 148 15.50 2.03 1.39
C MET A 148 14.28 1.28 0.83
N LYS A 149 13.39 1.96 0.09
CA LYS A 149 12.22 1.30 -0.53
C LYS A 149 12.61 0.37 -1.68
N GLY A 150 13.76 0.60 -2.32
CA GLY A 150 14.29 -0.28 -3.38
C GLY A 150 15.12 -1.46 -2.88
N LEU A 151 15.65 -1.40 -1.65
CA LEU A 151 16.59 -2.42 -1.12
C LEU A 151 15.93 -3.55 -0.31
N LYS A 152 14.62 -3.50 -0.04
CA LYS A 152 13.91 -4.56 0.69
C LYS A 152 13.43 -5.72 -0.19
N THR A 153 14.06 -5.92 -1.36
CA THR A 153 13.81 -7.10 -2.20
C THR A 153 14.48 -8.31 -1.54
N LYS A 154 13.67 -9.08 -0.80
CA LYS A 154 13.87 -10.48 -0.37
C LYS A 154 15.34 -10.89 -0.09
N ARG A 155 15.73 -10.95 1.19
CA ARG A 155 16.67 -12.01 1.60
C ARG A 155 15.98 -13.34 1.26
N PRO A 156 16.56 -14.24 0.43
CA PRO A 156 16.03 -15.57 0.29
C PRO A 156 16.06 -16.21 1.68
N LYS A 157 14.90 -16.69 2.13
CA LYS A 157 14.82 -17.55 3.30
C LYS A 157 15.57 -18.81 2.92
N GLU A 158 16.80 -18.91 3.39
CA GLU A 158 17.67 -20.07 3.26
C GLU A 158 16.84 -21.31 3.63
N SER A 159 16.57 -22.15 2.62
CA SER A 159 16.03 -23.47 2.85
C SER A 159 17.12 -24.24 3.59
N ARG A 160 17.01 -24.31 4.92
CA ARG A 160 17.65 -25.39 5.67
C ARG A 160 17.03 -26.70 5.19
N GLY A 161 17.63 -27.28 4.17
CA GLY A 161 17.66 -28.72 4.01
C GLY A 161 18.71 -29.24 4.98
N ASP A 162 18.25 -29.93 6.01
CA ASP A 162 18.62 -31.32 6.32
C ASP A 162 17.66 -31.82 7.43
#